data_AF-A0A6H5KG61-F1
#
_entry.id   AF-A0A6H5KG61-F1
#
_cell.length_a   1.000
_cell.length_b   1.000
_cell.length_c   1.000
_cell.angle_alpha   90.00
_cell.angle_beta   90.00
_cell.angle_gamma   90.00
#
_symmetry.space_group_name_H-M   'P 1'
#
loop_
_entity.id
_entity.type
_entity.pdbx_description
1 polymer ?
#
loop_
_entity_poly.entity_id
_entity_poly.type
_entity_poly.pdbx_seq_one_letter_code
_entity_poly.pdbx_strand_id
1 'polypeptide(L)'
;MAPHSEVTRDRQQNEAKKRSKEVPGTDWWALRDYPPPDPGTARLCPRLWQAWVAGLIAGSMFLLEFDIWVYVGFVASLFLGTAVIPDSGDSPSPYFMHLAIPFFAVKGVHEGGGWTAISFYWAFFFLPFADFVVGVDTFNKRDAEYKVLRERKWFRIASWIFLPAQLALLAYACHAVNTIPLTPLEFLGFVVSVAVYTGGIGITLSHELVHKSNRIEQWLGRAMCVMISYGHFYVEHNRGHHKLVATDEDPATARFGESFYAFLPRCVVGSFASAWRLETDRLRDRNLPFYHNEMLWYWVASSCLCALLTAMFGPLTVPLFVGQSLIGIFFFESVNYVEHYGLERKRDEQGKTEPVGFEHSWDAPHRLTNMVLFKLQRHGDHHVNSTRRYQTLRAEPSRSPQLPLGYPGCILLALFPPLWRAVMDKRVLKLRSKNHPGRAWRHGPPP
;
A
#
# COMPACT_ATOMS: atom_id res chain seq x y z
N MET A 1 -48.72 -27.05 -24.76
CA MET A 1 -48.79 -26.16 -23.58
C MET A 1 -47.40 -26.03 -22.98
N ALA A 2 -46.64 -25.01 -23.36
CA ALA A 2 -45.45 -24.57 -22.64
C ALA A 2 -45.09 -23.14 -23.07
N PRO A 3 -45.34 -22.15 -22.22
CA PRO A 3 -44.53 -20.94 -22.20
C PRO A 3 -44.19 -20.59 -20.75
N HIS A 4 -43.38 -21.43 -20.08
CA HIS A 4 -42.87 -21.14 -18.73
C HIS A 4 -41.35 -20.97 -18.66
N SER A 5 -40.61 -21.29 -19.73
CA SER A 5 -39.14 -21.22 -19.77
C SER A 5 -38.59 -19.88 -20.27
N GLU A 6 -39.33 -19.12 -21.08
CA GLU A 6 -38.90 -17.80 -21.57
C GLU A 6 -39.12 -16.71 -20.52
N VAL A 7 -40.27 -16.72 -19.84
CA VAL A 7 -40.60 -15.73 -18.80
C VAL A 7 -39.65 -15.81 -17.61
N THR A 8 -39.12 -17.00 -17.28
CA THR A 8 -38.14 -17.19 -16.19
C THR A 8 -36.73 -16.72 -16.57
N ARG A 9 -36.30 -16.90 -17.83
CA ARG A 9 -35.03 -16.36 -18.33
C ARG A 9 -35.03 -14.84 -18.42
N ASP A 10 -36.12 -14.24 -18.89
CA ASP A 10 -36.25 -12.79 -18.98
C ASP A 10 -36.35 -12.13 -17.60
N ARG A 11 -36.98 -12.80 -16.62
CA ARG A 11 -36.99 -12.32 -15.22
C ARG A 11 -35.60 -12.40 -14.59
N GLN A 12 -34.86 -13.48 -14.82
CA GLN A 12 -33.48 -13.62 -14.33
C GLN A 12 -32.51 -12.65 -15.02
N GLN A 13 -32.65 -12.39 -16.32
CA GLN A 13 -31.85 -11.38 -17.02
C GLN A 13 -32.20 -9.95 -16.60
N ASN A 14 -33.48 -9.66 -16.33
CA ASN A 14 -33.90 -8.35 -15.82
C ASN A 14 -33.52 -8.15 -14.36
N GLU A 15 -33.52 -9.18 -13.53
CA GLU A 15 -32.98 -9.13 -12.16
C GLU A 15 -31.45 -9.00 -12.15
N ALA A 16 -30.74 -9.66 -13.07
CA ALA A 16 -29.30 -9.47 -13.25
C ALA A 16 -28.96 -8.06 -13.77
N LYS A 17 -29.75 -7.50 -14.69
CA LYS A 17 -29.65 -6.11 -15.14
C LYS A 17 -30.07 -5.09 -14.07
N LYS A 18 -30.99 -5.43 -13.16
CA LYS A 18 -31.33 -4.60 -11.99
C LYS A 18 -30.22 -4.65 -10.94
N ARG A 19 -29.64 -5.82 -10.66
CA ARG A 19 -28.45 -5.97 -9.80
C ARG A 19 -27.20 -5.29 -10.38
N SER A 20 -27.09 -5.17 -11.70
CA SER A 20 -26.01 -4.40 -12.34
C SER A 20 -26.27 -2.89 -12.37
N LYS A 21 -27.49 -2.44 -12.08
CA LYS A 21 -27.88 -1.01 -12.05
C LYS A 21 -28.00 -0.44 -10.63
N GLU A 22 -28.12 -1.27 -9.61
CA GLU A 22 -27.96 -0.86 -8.22
C GLU A 22 -26.50 -1.08 -7.81
N VAL A 23 -25.65 -0.07 -7.99
CA VAL A 23 -24.33 0.00 -7.33
C VAL A 23 -24.60 0.38 -5.87
N PRO A 24 -24.50 -0.53 -4.89
CA PRO A 24 -24.97 -0.23 -3.56
C PRO A 24 -23.84 0.44 -2.78
N GLY A 25 -23.86 1.77 -2.79
CA GLY A 25 -23.40 2.66 -1.73
C GLY A 25 -21.91 2.66 -1.39
N THR A 26 -21.11 3.41 -2.13
CA THR A 26 -19.75 3.81 -1.73
C THR A 26 -19.51 5.26 -2.18
N ASP A 27 -19.36 6.19 -1.21
CA ASP A 27 -19.29 7.64 -1.49
C ASP A 27 -17.93 8.06 -2.06
N TRP A 28 -17.67 7.73 -3.34
CA TRP A 28 -16.59 8.27 -4.17
C TRP A 28 -17.11 8.80 -5.52
N TRP A 29 -18.44 8.77 -5.73
CA TRP A 29 -19.14 9.20 -6.96
C TRP A 29 -18.94 10.68 -7.34
N ALA A 30 -18.40 11.51 -6.43
CA ALA A 30 -18.00 12.87 -6.76
C ALA A 30 -16.69 12.92 -7.57
N LEU A 31 -15.88 11.85 -7.52
CA LEU A 31 -14.65 11.73 -8.26
C LEU A 31 -14.91 11.17 -9.66
N ARG A 32 -14.22 11.73 -10.64
CA ARG A 32 -14.31 11.32 -12.04
C ARG A 32 -13.62 9.96 -12.22
N ASP A 33 -14.30 9.00 -12.82
CA ASP A 33 -13.67 7.78 -13.32
C ASP A 33 -12.90 8.08 -14.61
N TYR A 34 -11.71 7.51 -14.76
CA TYR A 34 -10.84 7.77 -15.89
C TYR A 34 -11.11 6.76 -17.01
N PRO A 35 -11.76 7.15 -18.13
CA PRO A 35 -12.10 6.20 -19.17
C PRO A 35 -10.83 5.68 -19.87
N PRO A 36 -10.84 4.42 -20.35
CA PRO A 36 -9.73 3.91 -21.14
C PRO A 36 -9.55 4.77 -22.41
N PRO A 37 -8.31 5.09 -22.81
CA PRO A 37 -8.07 5.87 -24.02
C PRO A 37 -8.53 5.11 -25.26
N ASP A 38 -8.96 5.85 -26.29
CA ASP A 38 -9.24 5.27 -27.61
C ASP A 38 -7.99 4.59 -28.19
N PRO A 39 -8.11 3.67 -29.15
CA PRO A 39 -6.97 2.93 -29.69
C PRO A 39 -5.85 3.80 -30.29
N GLY A 40 -6.17 4.99 -30.82
CA GLY A 40 -5.19 5.93 -31.34
C GLY A 40 -4.38 6.56 -30.21
N THR A 41 -5.06 7.10 -29.21
CA THR A 41 -4.44 7.70 -28.02
C THR A 41 -3.69 6.66 -27.19
N ALA A 42 -4.21 5.43 -27.08
CA ALA A 42 -3.58 4.33 -26.35
C ALA A 42 -2.16 4.02 -26.85
N ARG A 43 -1.90 4.15 -28.16
CA ARG A 43 -0.57 3.95 -28.74
C ARG A 43 0.43 5.04 -28.35
N LEU A 44 -0.04 6.25 -28.05
CA LEU A 44 0.79 7.38 -27.61
C LEU A 44 1.04 7.38 -26.11
N CYS A 45 0.17 6.76 -25.31
CA CYS A 45 0.24 6.74 -23.84
C CYS A 45 1.63 6.39 -23.30
N PRO A 46 2.33 5.33 -23.77
CA PRO A 46 3.66 5.01 -23.25
C PRO A 46 4.68 6.14 -23.43
N ARG A 47 4.66 6.84 -24.57
CA ARG A 47 5.59 7.94 -24.86
C ARG A 47 5.27 9.18 -24.03
N LEU A 48 3.99 9.50 -23.87
CA LEU A 48 3.54 10.59 -23.01
C LEU A 48 3.98 10.35 -21.56
N TRP A 49 3.79 9.13 -21.06
CA TRP A 49 4.25 8.76 -19.72
C TRP A 49 5.76 8.80 -19.57
N GLN A 50 6.52 8.32 -20.57
CA GLN A 50 7.98 8.40 -20.55
C GLN A 50 8.47 9.85 -20.46
N ALA A 51 7.95 10.74 -21.30
CA ALA A 51 8.31 12.16 -21.29
C ALA A 51 7.91 12.84 -19.98
N TRP A 52 6.69 12.59 -19.51
CA TRP A 52 6.18 13.16 -18.25
C TRP A 52 7.02 12.71 -17.06
N VAL A 53 7.35 11.41 -16.96
CA VAL A 53 8.12 10.88 -15.82
C VAL A 53 9.57 11.31 -15.85
N ALA A 54 10.17 11.33 -17.05
CA ALA A 54 11.52 11.88 -17.23
C ALA A 54 11.57 13.35 -16.78
N GLY A 55 10.57 14.15 -17.17
CA GLY A 55 10.42 15.53 -16.71
C GLY A 55 10.30 15.63 -15.19
N LEU A 56 9.46 14.81 -14.56
CA LEU A 56 9.30 14.79 -13.10
C LEU A 56 10.60 14.48 -12.38
N ILE A 57 11.28 13.40 -12.76
CA ILE A 57 12.52 12.95 -12.10
C ILE A 57 13.63 13.97 -12.35
N ALA A 58 13.85 14.37 -13.60
CA ALA A 58 14.89 15.33 -13.96
C ALA A 58 14.66 16.67 -13.26
N GLY A 59 13.43 17.21 -13.30
CA GLY A 59 13.14 18.47 -12.64
C GLY A 59 13.24 18.39 -11.11
N SER A 60 12.82 17.28 -10.49
CA SER A 60 12.98 17.07 -9.04
C SER A 60 14.46 17.03 -8.63
N MET A 61 15.37 16.69 -9.55
CA MET A 61 16.82 16.68 -9.33
C MET A 61 17.47 18.04 -9.66
N PHE A 62 17.14 18.64 -10.80
CA PHE A 62 17.75 19.91 -11.25
C PHE A 62 17.25 21.12 -10.47
N LEU A 63 16.05 21.07 -9.92
CA LEU A 63 15.47 22.18 -9.17
C LEU A 63 15.85 22.18 -7.68
N LEU A 64 16.75 21.30 -7.23
CA LEU A 64 17.18 21.24 -5.82
C LEU A 64 17.78 22.56 -5.32
N GLU A 65 18.49 23.28 -6.19
CA GLU A 65 19.14 24.57 -5.89
C GLU A 65 18.20 25.78 -6.01
N PHE A 66 16.98 25.58 -6.52
CA PHE A 66 16.02 26.66 -6.72
C PHE A 66 15.20 26.91 -5.46
N ASP A 67 14.52 28.06 -5.41
CA ASP A 67 13.60 28.41 -4.34
C ASP A 67 12.56 27.30 -4.09
N ILE A 68 12.23 27.07 -2.82
CA ILE A 68 11.32 25.98 -2.42
C ILE A 68 9.94 26.06 -3.08
N TRP A 69 9.42 27.26 -3.34
CA TRP A 69 8.11 27.40 -3.97
C TRP A 69 8.15 27.13 -5.47
N VAL A 70 9.28 27.41 -6.12
CA VAL A 70 9.52 26.99 -7.51
C VAL A 70 9.56 25.46 -7.58
N TYR A 71 10.27 24.83 -6.66
CA TYR A 71 10.35 23.37 -6.55
C TYR A 71 8.96 22.74 -6.33
N VAL A 72 8.25 23.20 -5.30
CA VAL A 72 6.91 22.71 -4.94
C VAL A 72 5.92 22.95 -6.08
N GLY A 73 5.93 24.14 -6.68
CA GLY A 73 5.09 24.47 -7.82
C GLY A 73 5.33 23.55 -9.01
N PHE A 74 6.60 23.28 -9.34
CA PHE A 74 6.97 22.35 -10.41
C PHE A 74 6.46 20.93 -10.13
N VAL A 75 6.80 20.36 -8.97
CA VAL A 75 6.38 19.01 -8.58
C VAL A 75 4.86 18.90 -8.57
N ALA A 76 4.17 19.85 -7.92
CA ALA A 76 2.72 19.87 -7.83
C ALA A 76 2.06 19.94 -9.21
N SER A 77 2.59 20.78 -10.12
CA SER A 77 2.07 20.92 -11.48
C SER A 77 2.14 19.62 -12.27
N LEU A 78 3.25 18.86 -12.14
CA LEU A 78 3.39 17.59 -12.81
C LEU A 78 2.41 16.57 -12.24
N PHE A 79 2.41 16.35 -10.92
CA PHE A 79 1.49 15.41 -10.27
C PHE A 79 0.03 15.71 -10.59
N LEU A 80 -0.40 16.97 -10.56
CA LEU A 80 -1.76 17.35 -10.99
C LEU A 80 -1.97 17.15 -12.50
N GLY A 81 -0.93 17.37 -13.31
CA GLY A 81 -0.92 17.08 -14.74
C GLY A 81 -1.17 15.62 -15.09
N THR A 82 -1.05 14.66 -14.16
CA THR A 82 -1.50 13.28 -14.40
C THR A 82 -2.98 13.17 -14.73
N ALA A 83 -3.79 14.17 -14.33
CA ALA A 83 -5.21 14.29 -14.67
C ALA A 83 -5.49 14.45 -16.16
N VAL A 84 -4.47 14.81 -16.97
CA VAL A 84 -4.61 14.94 -18.43
C VAL A 84 -3.76 13.93 -19.20
N ILE A 85 -2.92 13.13 -18.53
CA ILE A 85 -2.14 12.08 -19.19
C ILE A 85 -3.00 10.81 -19.30
N PRO A 86 -3.37 10.36 -20.51
CA PRO A 86 -4.11 9.12 -20.69
C PRO A 86 -3.24 7.92 -20.29
N ASP A 87 -3.85 6.91 -19.67
CA ASP A 87 -3.17 5.66 -19.33
C ASP A 87 -3.94 4.47 -19.88
N SER A 88 -3.31 3.72 -20.79
CA SER A 88 -3.87 2.48 -21.31
C SER A 88 -3.63 1.30 -20.38
N GLY A 89 -2.83 1.46 -19.32
CA GLY A 89 -2.38 0.40 -18.42
C GLY A 89 -1.29 -0.50 -19.03
N ASP A 90 -0.77 -0.18 -20.21
CA ASP A 90 0.23 -0.99 -20.91
C ASP A 90 1.67 -0.55 -20.64
N SER A 91 1.85 0.65 -20.07
CA SER A 91 3.16 1.22 -19.77
C SER A 91 3.51 1.05 -18.28
N PRO A 92 4.73 0.65 -17.95
CA PRO A 92 5.23 0.68 -16.58
C PRO A 92 5.69 2.09 -16.15
N SER A 93 5.79 3.03 -17.09
CA SER A 93 6.29 4.39 -16.84
C SER A 93 5.64 5.09 -15.63
N PRO A 94 4.30 5.10 -15.45
CA PRO A 94 3.68 5.78 -14.30
C PRO A 94 4.25 5.36 -12.95
N TYR A 95 4.64 4.09 -12.82
CA TYR A 95 5.17 3.54 -11.57
C TYR A 95 6.58 4.03 -11.25
N PHE A 96 7.31 4.64 -12.18
CA PHE A 96 8.61 5.26 -11.89
C PHE A 96 8.49 6.65 -11.23
N MET A 97 7.27 7.19 -11.05
CA MET A 97 7.02 8.44 -10.32
C MET A 97 7.68 8.47 -8.93
N HIS A 98 7.73 7.32 -8.26
CA HIS A 98 8.30 7.26 -6.91
C HIS A 98 9.77 7.74 -6.87
N LEU A 99 10.51 7.67 -7.99
CA LEU A 99 11.92 8.08 -8.05
C LEU A 99 12.10 9.59 -7.86
N ALA A 100 11.03 10.39 -7.96
CA ALA A 100 11.07 11.80 -7.63
C ALA A 100 11.08 12.06 -6.11
N ILE A 101 10.48 11.16 -5.33
CA ILE A 101 10.20 11.36 -3.90
C ILE A 101 11.46 11.45 -3.03
N PRO A 102 12.54 10.67 -3.26
CA PRO A 102 13.81 10.87 -2.54
C PRO A 102 14.32 12.30 -2.62
N PHE A 103 14.13 12.97 -3.75
CA PHE A 103 14.56 14.36 -3.91
C PHE A 103 13.73 15.34 -3.07
N PHE A 104 12.51 14.99 -2.65
CA PHE A 104 11.73 15.81 -1.73
C PHE A 104 12.42 15.85 -0.38
N ALA A 105 12.84 14.70 0.15
CA ALA A 105 13.58 14.62 1.40
C ALA A 105 14.93 15.37 1.32
N VAL A 106 15.66 15.22 0.20
CA VAL A 106 16.90 15.96 -0.07
C VAL A 106 16.65 17.47 -0.09
N LYS A 107 15.65 17.95 -0.83
CA LYS A 107 15.30 19.37 -0.88
C LYS A 107 14.91 19.88 0.50
N GLY A 108 14.07 19.14 1.21
CA GLY A 108 13.55 19.51 2.52
C GLY A 108 14.64 19.68 3.58
N VAL A 109 15.63 18.78 3.63
CA VAL A 109 16.72 18.88 4.62
C VAL A 109 17.66 20.06 4.36
N HIS A 110 17.87 20.41 3.09
CA HIS A 110 18.68 21.58 2.72
C HIS A 110 17.94 22.90 2.93
N GLU A 111 16.61 22.90 2.81
CA GLU A 111 15.79 24.08 3.07
C GLU A 111 15.62 24.36 4.57
N GLY A 112 15.59 23.31 5.40
CA GLY A 112 15.43 23.42 6.85
C GLY A 112 14.01 23.80 7.29
N GLY A 113 13.86 24.13 8.57
CA GLY A 113 12.59 24.46 9.20
C GLY A 113 11.52 23.38 9.02
N GLY A 114 10.28 23.80 8.76
CA GLY A 114 9.17 22.87 8.49
C GLY A 114 9.34 22.04 7.22
N TRP A 115 10.19 22.47 6.28
CA TRP A 115 10.38 21.78 5.00
C TRP A 115 11.12 20.46 5.13
N THR A 116 11.78 20.18 6.25
CA THR A 116 12.37 18.85 6.48
C THR A 116 11.32 17.74 6.45
N ALA A 117 10.05 18.06 6.75
CA ALA A 117 8.89 17.16 6.67
C ALA A 117 8.15 17.18 5.32
N ILE A 118 8.73 17.74 4.24
CA ILE A 118 8.04 17.92 2.95
C ILE A 118 7.47 16.64 2.35
N SER A 119 8.13 15.48 2.46
CA SER A 119 7.60 14.22 1.93
C SER A 119 6.32 13.79 2.66
N PHE A 120 6.19 14.12 3.95
CA PHE A 120 4.97 13.89 4.71
C PHE A 120 3.82 14.79 4.24
N TYR A 121 4.09 16.09 4.05
CA TYR A 121 3.09 17.01 3.50
C TYR A 121 2.64 16.57 2.12
N TRP A 122 3.59 16.13 1.29
CA TRP A 122 3.30 15.57 -0.02
C TRP A 122 2.41 14.32 0.07
N ALA A 123 2.80 13.32 0.87
CA ALA A 123 2.11 12.03 0.92
C ALA A 123 0.72 12.09 1.56
N PHE A 124 0.54 12.90 2.61
CA PHE A 124 -0.69 12.88 3.42
C PHE A 124 -1.62 14.05 3.14
N PHE A 125 -1.17 15.14 2.51
CA PHE A 125 -2.05 16.28 2.18
C PHE A 125 -2.15 16.49 0.68
N PHE A 126 -1.02 16.65 0.00
CA PHE A 126 -1.03 16.92 -1.44
C PHE A 126 -1.51 15.71 -2.24
N LEU A 127 -1.05 14.50 -1.94
CA LEU A 127 -1.41 13.30 -2.71
C LEU A 127 -2.93 12.99 -2.62
N PRO A 128 -3.59 12.99 -1.44
CA PRO A 128 -5.05 12.89 -1.37
C PRO A 128 -5.79 14.00 -2.11
N PHE A 129 -5.30 15.24 -2.05
CA PHE A 129 -5.85 16.34 -2.83
C PHE A 129 -5.68 16.12 -4.34
N ALA A 130 -4.51 15.66 -4.78
CA ALA A 130 -4.23 15.37 -6.17
C ALA A 130 -5.08 14.21 -6.68
N ASP A 131 -5.31 13.16 -5.87
CA ASP A 131 -6.27 12.11 -6.19
C ASP A 131 -7.70 12.64 -6.37
N PHE A 132 -8.11 13.64 -5.59
CA PHE A 132 -9.41 14.30 -5.79
C PHE A 132 -9.52 14.97 -7.17
N VAL A 133 -8.42 15.57 -7.65
CA VAL A 133 -8.36 16.21 -8.98
C VAL A 133 -8.24 15.18 -10.12
N VAL A 134 -7.41 14.16 -9.94
CA VAL A 134 -7.08 13.15 -10.96
C VAL A 134 -8.20 12.12 -11.11
N GLY A 135 -8.86 11.78 -10.01
CA GLY A 135 -9.96 10.82 -9.97
C GLY A 135 -9.51 9.38 -9.72
N VAL A 136 -10.37 8.45 -10.15
CA VAL A 136 -10.23 7.01 -9.87
C VAL A 136 -10.02 6.20 -11.15
N ASP A 137 -9.47 5.01 -11.01
CA ASP A 137 -9.32 4.01 -12.07
C ASP A 137 -9.92 2.67 -11.61
N THR A 138 -11.15 2.40 -12.07
CA THR A 138 -11.83 1.12 -11.87
C THR A 138 -11.68 0.17 -13.07
N PHE A 139 -10.93 0.57 -14.10
CA PHE A 139 -10.82 -0.19 -15.34
C PHE A 139 -10.02 -1.49 -15.15
N ASN A 140 -10.59 -2.57 -15.68
CA ASN A 140 -9.94 -3.87 -15.78
C ASN A 140 -9.78 -4.28 -17.24
N LYS A 141 -8.60 -4.77 -17.59
CA LYS A 141 -8.33 -5.34 -18.91
C LYS A 141 -8.97 -6.72 -19.07
N ARG A 142 -9.08 -7.18 -20.31
CA ARG A 142 -9.48 -8.57 -20.59
C ARG A 142 -8.39 -9.55 -20.16
N ASP A 143 -8.78 -10.78 -19.83
CA ASP A 143 -7.87 -11.83 -19.36
C ASP A 143 -6.69 -12.09 -20.32
N ALA A 144 -6.93 -12.04 -21.63
CA ALA A 144 -5.89 -12.22 -22.64
C ALA A 144 -4.81 -11.12 -22.57
N GLU A 145 -5.21 -9.87 -22.31
CA GLU A 145 -4.28 -8.73 -22.17
C GLU A 145 -3.48 -8.84 -20.86
N TYR A 146 -4.10 -9.30 -19.78
CA TYR A 146 -3.39 -9.53 -18.52
C TYR A 146 -2.31 -10.59 -18.63
N LYS A 147 -2.52 -11.67 -19.42
CA LYS A 147 -1.48 -12.67 -19.70
C LYS A 147 -0.25 -12.02 -20.33
N VAL A 148 -0.45 -11.15 -21.32
CA VAL A 148 0.63 -10.40 -21.98
C VAL A 148 1.33 -9.46 -20.99
N LEU A 149 0.58 -8.72 -20.16
CA LEU A 149 1.15 -7.80 -19.17
C LEU A 149 1.98 -8.50 -18.09
N ARG A 150 1.58 -9.71 -17.69
CA ARG A 150 2.30 -10.51 -16.68
C ARG A 150 3.73 -10.85 -17.12
N GLU A 151 3.94 -11.02 -18.42
CA GLU A 151 5.24 -11.43 -18.99
C GLU A 151 6.18 -10.24 -19.25
N ARG A 152 5.65 -9.00 -19.30
CA ARG A 152 6.45 -7.80 -19.57
C ARG A 152 7.46 -7.52 -18.46
N LYS A 153 8.75 -7.64 -18.81
CA LYS A 153 9.88 -7.47 -17.87
C LYS A 153 9.99 -6.05 -17.30
N TRP A 154 9.61 -5.03 -18.06
CA TRP A 154 9.76 -3.63 -17.64
C TRP A 154 8.93 -3.26 -16.40
N PHE A 155 7.78 -3.91 -16.17
CA PHE A 155 7.04 -3.75 -14.91
C PHE A 155 7.84 -4.29 -13.70
N ARG A 156 8.67 -5.31 -13.89
CA ARG A 156 9.53 -5.80 -12.79
C ARG A 156 10.64 -4.81 -12.48
N ILE A 157 11.22 -4.20 -13.52
CA ILE A 157 12.27 -3.19 -13.35
C ILE A 157 11.75 -1.99 -12.54
N ALA A 158 10.50 -1.56 -12.78
CA ALA A 158 9.87 -0.49 -12.00
C ALA A 158 9.81 -0.80 -10.50
N SER A 159 9.60 -2.05 -10.10
CA SER A 159 9.69 -2.44 -8.69
C SER A 159 11.12 -2.66 -8.20
N TRP A 160 12.02 -3.16 -9.04
CA TRP A 160 13.39 -3.50 -8.63
C TRP A 160 14.26 -2.27 -8.41
N ILE A 161 14.06 -1.21 -9.19
CA ILE A 161 14.80 0.05 -9.05
C ILE A 161 14.52 0.75 -7.71
N PHE A 162 13.46 0.35 -7.01
CA PHE A 162 13.15 0.91 -5.70
C PHE A 162 14.25 0.61 -4.68
N LEU A 163 14.79 -0.61 -4.65
CA LEU A 163 15.83 -1.00 -3.69
C LEU A 163 17.07 -0.08 -3.75
N PRO A 164 17.73 0.13 -4.90
CA PRO A 164 18.87 1.04 -4.97
C PRO A 164 18.48 2.49 -4.67
N ALA A 165 17.28 2.95 -5.04
CA ALA A 165 16.81 4.29 -4.69
C ALA A 165 16.59 4.45 -3.17
N GLN A 166 16.04 3.44 -2.51
CA GLN A 166 15.86 3.42 -1.05
C GLN A 166 17.19 3.40 -0.32
N LEU A 167 18.14 2.58 -0.78
CA LEU A 167 19.49 2.54 -0.22
C LEU A 167 20.23 3.87 -0.41
N ALA A 168 20.11 4.49 -1.60
CA ALA A 168 20.70 5.79 -1.87
C ALA A 168 20.14 6.89 -0.97
N LEU A 169 18.80 6.94 -0.80
CA LEU A 169 18.17 7.88 0.12
C LEU A 169 18.61 7.63 1.57
N LEU A 170 18.65 6.38 2.01
CA LEU A 170 19.06 6.04 3.37
C LEU A 170 20.53 6.42 3.64
N ALA A 171 21.44 6.12 2.70
CA ALA A 171 22.84 6.51 2.80
C ALA A 171 23.01 8.04 2.81
N TYR A 172 22.31 8.76 1.93
CA TYR A 172 22.29 10.22 1.92
C TYR A 172 21.74 10.76 3.24
N ALA A 173 20.66 10.19 3.77
CA ALA A 173 20.08 10.64 5.03
C ALA A 173 21.04 10.44 6.20
N CYS A 174 21.76 9.32 6.25
CA CYS A 174 22.81 9.08 7.25
C CYS A 174 23.93 10.12 7.14
N HIS A 175 24.36 10.46 5.92
CA HIS A 175 25.32 11.54 5.70
C HIS A 175 24.76 12.89 6.19
N ALA A 176 23.57 13.28 5.70
CA ALA A 176 22.95 14.58 5.96
C ALA A 176 22.74 14.85 7.46
N VAL A 177 22.24 13.88 8.25
CA VAL A 177 22.06 14.09 9.69
C VAL A 177 23.36 14.27 10.47
N ASN A 178 24.50 13.83 9.92
CA ASN A 178 25.81 13.99 10.55
C ASN A 178 26.59 15.19 10.00
N THR A 179 26.17 15.80 8.89
CA THR A 179 26.89 16.93 8.26
C THR A 179 26.10 18.24 8.22
N ILE A 180 24.77 18.18 8.27
CA ILE A 180 23.90 19.36 8.32
C ILE A 180 23.47 19.60 9.77
N PRO A 181 23.67 20.80 10.33
CA PRO A 181 23.19 21.11 11.67
C PRO A 181 21.65 21.21 11.65
N LEU A 182 20.98 20.23 12.26
CA LEU A 182 19.53 20.18 12.38
C LEU A 182 19.13 20.43 13.83
N THR A 183 18.11 21.26 14.05
CA THR A 183 17.38 21.27 15.31
C THR A 183 16.69 19.92 15.55
N PRO A 184 16.32 19.57 16.80
CA PRO A 184 15.59 18.33 17.07
C PRO A 184 14.29 18.17 16.26
N LEU A 185 13.58 19.28 16.01
CA LEU A 185 12.35 19.27 15.22
C LEU A 185 12.63 19.05 13.74
N GLU A 186 13.67 19.69 13.19
CA GLU A 186 14.10 19.48 11.81
C GLU A 186 14.59 18.05 11.59
N PHE A 187 15.35 17.49 12.54
CA PHE A 187 15.78 16.10 12.53
C PHE A 187 14.57 15.15 12.48
N LEU A 188 13.57 15.36 13.36
CA LEU A 188 12.35 14.56 13.34
C LEU A 188 11.60 14.68 12.01
N GLY A 189 11.43 15.91 11.49
CA GLY A 189 10.80 16.14 10.19
C GLY A 189 11.51 15.41 9.06
N PHE A 190 12.85 15.42 9.05
CA PHE A 190 13.65 14.71 8.06
C PHE A 190 13.52 13.18 8.20
N VAL A 191 13.54 12.65 9.42
CA VAL A 191 13.31 11.22 9.71
C VAL A 191 11.94 10.80 9.18
N VAL A 192 10.89 11.59 9.39
CA VAL A 192 9.55 11.34 8.84
C VAL A 192 9.61 11.33 7.31
N SER A 193 10.28 12.30 6.68
CA SER A 193 10.38 12.37 5.22
C SER A 193 11.10 11.17 4.60
N VAL A 194 12.16 10.68 5.26
CA VAL A 194 12.84 9.44 4.88
C VAL A 194 11.89 8.25 5.02
N ALA A 195 11.18 8.15 6.16
CA ALA A 195 10.25 7.07 6.45
C ALA A 195 9.05 6.98 5.48
N VAL A 196 8.61 8.12 4.91
CA VAL A 196 7.57 8.10 3.86
C VAL A 196 8.02 7.27 2.66
N TYR A 197 9.27 7.42 2.24
CA TYR A 197 9.81 6.65 1.12
C TYR A 197 10.18 5.23 1.55
N THR A 198 10.99 5.06 2.60
CA THR A 198 11.50 3.73 3.01
C THR A 198 10.41 2.83 3.57
N GLY A 199 9.49 3.39 4.35
CA GLY A 199 8.47 2.68 5.11
C GLY A 199 7.06 2.81 4.56
N GLY A 200 6.66 3.95 3.97
CA GLY A 200 5.34 4.07 3.34
C GLY A 200 5.29 3.33 1.99
N ILE A 201 6.21 3.70 1.08
CA ILE A 201 6.26 3.14 -0.27
C ILE A 201 7.13 1.87 -0.33
N GLY A 202 8.28 1.88 0.34
CA GLY A 202 9.23 0.77 0.30
C GLY A 202 8.69 -0.53 0.86
N ILE A 203 7.92 -0.48 1.96
CA ILE A 203 7.27 -1.70 2.47
C ILE A 203 6.15 -2.20 1.54
N THR A 204 5.45 -1.30 0.84
CA THR A 204 4.41 -1.66 -0.13
C THR A 204 5.02 -2.44 -1.30
N LEU A 205 6.19 -2.00 -1.77
CA LEU A 205 6.97 -2.72 -2.77
C LEU A 205 7.59 -4.00 -2.24
N SER A 206 8.05 -4.00 -0.99
CA SER A 206 8.47 -5.23 -0.32
C SER A 206 7.32 -6.24 -0.32
N HIS A 207 6.14 -5.84 0.15
CA HIS A 207 4.91 -6.62 0.17
C HIS A 207 4.63 -7.24 -1.21
N GLU A 208 4.66 -6.46 -2.30
CA GLU A 208 4.51 -6.99 -3.66
C GLU A 208 5.55 -8.07 -4.00
N LEU A 209 6.83 -7.81 -3.72
CA LEU A 209 7.94 -8.67 -4.13
C LEU A 209 8.06 -9.96 -3.31
N VAL A 210 7.73 -9.94 -2.02
CA VAL A 210 7.86 -11.11 -1.13
C VAL A 210 6.87 -12.22 -1.47
N HIS A 211 5.74 -11.88 -2.09
CA HIS A 211 4.75 -12.85 -2.58
C HIS A 211 5.16 -13.56 -3.87
N LYS A 212 6.21 -13.09 -4.55
CA LYS A 212 6.59 -13.65 -5.85
C LYS A 212 7.37 -14.94 -5.68
N SER A 213 7.24 -15.88 -6.62
CA SER A 213 7.98 -17.15 -6.59
C SER A 213 9.45 -16.99 -7.01
N ASN A 214 9.82 -15.85 -7.58
CA ASN A 214 11.18 -15.57 -8.02
C ASN A 214 12.07 -15.21 -6.80
N ARG A 215 13.19 -15.93 -6.65
CA ARG A 215 14.12 -15.74 -5.52
C ARG A 215 14.79 -14.37 -5.48
N ILE A 216 15.08 -13.76 -6.63
CA ILE A 216 15.65 -12.42 -6.70
C ILE A 216 14.62 -11.41 -6.20
N GLU A 217 13.36 -11.54 -6.64
CA GLU A 217 12.27 -10.66 -6.16
C GLU A 217 12.07 -10.79 -4.65
N GLN A 218 11.99 -12.01 -4.11
CA GLN A 218 11.91 -12.22 -2.67
C GLN A 218 13.10 -11.62 -1.92
N TRP A 219 14.32 -11.76 -2.45
CA TRP A 219 15.51 -11.17 -1.85
C TRP A 219 15.44 -9.64 -1.82
N LEU A 220 15.01 -9.02 -2.93
CA LEU A 220 14.82 -7.56 -3.01
C LEU A 220 13.79 -7.09 -1.96
N GLY A 221 12.65 -7.77 -1.85
CA GLY A 221 11.64 -7.45 -0.84
C GLY A 221 12.18 -7.58 0.59
N ARG A 222 12.84 -8.71 0.89
CA ARG A 222 13.47 -8.95 2.19
C ARG A 222 14.53 -7.90 2.54
N ALA A 223 15.35 -7.48 1.57
CA ALA A 223 16.35 -6.44 1.75
C ALA A 223 15.69 -5.09 2.10
N MET A 224 14.56 -4.75 1.47
CA MET A 224 13.78 -3.55 1.82
C MET A 224 13.25 -3.63 3.26
N CYS A 225 12.78 -4.79 3.73
CA CYS A 225 12.38 -4.96 5.13
C CYS A 225 13.54 -4.79 6.12
N VAL A 226 14.74 -5.26 5.77
CA VAL A 226 15.95 -5.10 6.60
C VAL A 226 16.31 -3.63 6.81
N MET A 227 16.14 -2.80 5.78
CA MET A 227 16.40 -1.35 5.87
C MET A 227 15.44 -0.59 6.79
N ILE A 228 14.32 -1.20 7.20
CA ILE A 228 13.37 -0.63 8.16
C ILE A 228 13.18 -1.50 9.41
N SER A 229 14.11 -2.43 9.67
CA SER A 229 14.07 -3.35 10.81
C SER A 229 12.77 -4.14 10.96
N TYR A 230 12.06 -4.42 9.86
CA TYR A 230 10.74 -5.06 9.87
C TYR A 230 10.74 -6.42 9.15
N GLY A 231 11.80 -7.21 9.33
CA GLY A 231 11.96 -8.49 8.62
C GLY A 231 10.92 -9.55 8.99
N HIS A 232 10.34 -9.50 10.20
CA HIS A 232 9.31 -10.46 10.62
C HIS A 232 8.03 -10.38 9.80
N PHE A 233 7.76 -9.22 9.19
CA PHE A 233 6.67 -9.06 8.23
C PHE A 233 6.73 -10.11 7.12
N TYR A 234 7.91 -10.40 6.56
CA TYR A 234 8.05 -11.43 5.53
C TYR A 234 7.52 -12.80 5.98
N VAL A 235 7.83 -13.17 7.23
CA VAL A 235 7.47 -14.47 7.81
C VAL A 235 5.97 -14.49 8.09
N GLU A 236 5.51 -13.50 8.85
CA GLU A 236 4.15 -13.41 9.35
C GLU A 236 3.18 -13.22 8.20
N HIS A 237 3.44 -12.28 7.31
CA HIS A 237 2.47 -11.90 6.29
C HIS A 237 2.19 -13.05 5.31
N ASN A 238 3.25 -13.74 4.87
CA ASN A 238 3.14 -14.85 3.90
C ASN A 238 2.54 -16.14 4.49
N ARG A 239 2.67 -16.38 5.79
CA ARG A 239 2.30 -17.67 6.42
C ARG A 239 1.22 -17.56 7.50
N GLY A 240 0.98 -16.37 8.01
CA GLY A 240 0.01 -15.98 9.02
C GLY A 240 -1.11 -15.15 8.40
N HIS A 241 -0.91 -13.83 8.28
CA HIS A 241 -1.92 -12.86 7.83
C HIS A 241 -2.76 -13.32 6.64
N HIS A 242 -2.18 -13.69 5.48
CA HIS A 242 -2.95 -14.13 4.31
C HIS A 242 -3.87 -15.34 4.58
N LYS A 243 -3.47 -16.20 5.52
CA LYS A 243 -4.26 -17.37 5.94
C LYS A 243 -5.33 -16.99 6.95
N LEU A 244 -5.05 -16.03 7.83
CA LEU A 244 -5.84 -15.71 9.02
C LEU A 244 -6.62 -14.40 8.91
N VAL A 245 -6.43 -13.60 7.87
CA VAL A 245 -7.07 -12.29 7.69
C VAL A 245 -8.58 -12.33 7.94
N ALA A 246 -9.13 -11.29 8.54
CA ALA A 246 -10.51 -11.19 8.99
C ALA A 246 -10.90 -12.27 10.02
N THR A 247 -9.95 -12.79 10.82
CA THR A 247 -10.21 -13.62 12.01
C THR A 247 -9.53 -13.04 13.25
N ASP A 248 -9.88 -13.57 14.43
CA ASP A 248 -9.38 -13.06 15.71
C ASP A 248 -7.91 -13.44 15.95
N GLU A 249 -7.42 -14.48 15.27
CA GLU A 249 -6.04 -14.98 15.34
C GLU A 249 -5.08 -14.19 14.47
N ASP A 250 -5.56 -13.39 13.50
CA ASP A 250 -4.72 -12.47 12.74
C ASP A 250 -4.48 -11.16 13.52
N PRO A 251 -3.23 -10.88 13.94
CA PRO A 251 -2.93 -9.63 14.63
C PRO A 251 -3.19 -8.40 13.77
N ALA A 252 -3.06 -8.51 12.44
CA ALA A 252 -3.22 -7.40 11.50
C ALA A 252 -4.69 -7.15 11.07
N THR A 253 -5.65 -7.92 11.58
CA THR A 253 -7.07 -7.64 11.40
C THR A 253 -7.55 -6.61 12.42
N ALA A 254 -8.01 -5.45 11.95
CA ALA A 254 -8.59 -4.42 12.80
C ALA A 254 -10.06 -4.73 13.13
N ARG A 255 -10.38 -4.79 14.42
CA ARG A 255 -11.72 -5.20 14.90
C ARG A 255 -12.71 -4.04 14.79
N PHE A 256 -13.99 -4.36 14.68
CA PHE A 256 -15.04 -3.33 14.66
C PHE A 256 -14.96 -2.47 15.93
N GLY A 257 -14.94 -1.14 15.78
CA GLY A 257 -14.86 -0.19 16.88
C GLY A 257 -13.48 -0.05 17.53
N GLU A 258 -12.48 -0.84 17.12
CA GLU A 258 -11.13 -0.76 17.66
C GLU A 258 -10.45 0.54 17.21
N SER A 259 -9.90 1.32 18.15
CA SER A 259 -9.11 2.51 17.79
C SER A 259 -7.76 2.11 17.21
N PHE A 260 -7.20 2.93 16.31
CA PHE A 260 -5.87 2.71 15.76
C PHE A 260 -4.80 2.55 16.87
N TYR A 261 -4.91 3.28 17.98
CA TYR A 261 -4.01 3.20 19.12
C TYR A 261 -4.10 1.91 19.92
N ALA A 262 -5.27 1.25 19.92
CA ALA A 262 -5.43 -0.10 20.50
C ALA A 262 -4.94 -1.18 19.54
N PHE A 263 -5.19 -0.99 18.24
CA PHE A 263 -4.77 -1.90 17.18
C PHE A 263 -3.24 -1.97 17.05
N LEU A 264 -2.55 -0.84 16.97
CA LEU A 264 -1.12 -0.78 16.62
C LEU A 264 -0.23 -1.66 17.53
N PRO A 265 -0.26 -1.52 18.88
CA PRO A 265 0.57 -2.38 19.74
C PRO A 265 0.15 -3.85 19.66
N ARG A 266 -1.15 -4.14 19.53
CA ARG A 266 -1.66 -5.51 19.39
C ARG A 266 -1.17 -6.16 18.10
N CYS A 267 -1.20 -5.42 16.99
CA CYS A 267 -0.72 -5.87 15.70
C CYS A 267 0.79 -6.11 15.74
N VAL A 268 1.59 -5.10 16.11
CA VAL A 268 3.06 -5.20 16.06
C VAL A 268 3.58 -6.33 16.95
N VAL A 269 3.13 -6.40 18.21
CA VAL A 269 3.57 -7.45 19.15
C VAL A 269 3.02 -8.81 18.74
N GLY A 270 1.76 -8.88 18.32
CA GLY A 270 1.11 -10.12 17.89
C GLY A 270 1.76 -10.69 16.64
N SER A 271 2.02 -9.87 15.63
CA SER A 271 2.67 -10.26 14.38
C SER A 271 4.11 -10.71 14.61
N PHE A 272 4.84 -10.03 15.50
CA PHE A 272 6.18 -10.47 15.92
C PHE A 272 6.14 -11.84 16.59
N ALA A 273 5.26 -12.05 17.56
CA ALA A 273 5.11 -13.33 18.26
C ALA A 273 4.64 -14.45 17.31
N SER A 274 3.71 -14.15 16.39
CA SER A 274 3.25 -15.05 15.34
C SER A 274 4.40 -15.50 14.44
N ALA A 275 5.24 -14.57 13.99
CA ALA A 275 6.40 -14.87 13.17
C ALA A 275 7.37 -15.84 13.85
N TRP A 276 7.67 -15.63 15.14
CA TRP A 276 8.51 -16.54 15.92
C TRP A 276 7.90 -17.94 16.05
N ARG A 277 6.60 -18.04 16.31
CA ARG A 277 5.91 -19.33 16.38
C ARG A 277 5.96 -20.06 15.04
N LEU A 278 5.64 -19.39 13.94
CA LEU A 278 5.67 -19.93 12.58
C LEU A 278 7.07 -20.43 12.19
N GLU A 279 8.13 -19.72 12.58
CA GLU A 279 9.49 -20.17 12.35
C GLU A 279 9.88 -21.36 13.24
N THR A 280 9.55 -21.32 14.53
CA THR A 280 9.82 -22.43 15.44
C THR A 280 9.11 -23.71 14.99
N ASP A 281 7.85 -23.63 14.57
CA ASP A 281 7.10 -24.76 14.02
C ASP A 281 7.77 -25.29 12.74
N ARG A 282 8.14 -24.39 11.80
CA ARG A 282 8.86 -24.77 10.57
C ARG A 282 10.16 -25.51 10.86
N LEU A 283 10.92 -25.06 11.87
CA LEU A 283 12.18 -25.70 12.25
C LEU A 283 11.96 -27.08 12.87
N ARG A 284 10.99 -27.21 13.77
CA ARG A 284 10.60 -28.50 14.36
C ARG A 284 10.16 -29.48 13.29
N ASP A 285 9.24 -29.07 12.42
CA ASP A 285 8.63 -29.92 11.40
C ASP A 285 9.65 -30.38 10.34
N ARG A 286 10.73 -29.61 10.14
CA ARG A 286 11.83 -29.94 9.22
C ARG A 286 13.09 -30.48 9.91
N ASN A 287 13.06 -30.65 11.23
CA ASN A 287 14.21 -31.03 12.05
C ASN A 287 15.47 -30.19 11.77
N LEU A 288 15.30 -28.87 11.71
CA LEU A 288 16.38 -27.92 11.43
C LEU A 288 16.89 -27.24 12.71
N PRO A 289 18.20 -26.96 12.83
CA PRO A 289 18.74 -26.27 13.99
C PRO A 289 18.36 -24.78 14.02
N PHE A 290 18.38 -24.17 15.22
CA PHE A 290 17.88 -22.82 15.50
C PHE A 290 18.44 -21.72 14.59
N TYR A 291 19.70 -21.82 14.13
CA TYR A 291 20.29 -20.82 13.24
C TYR A 291 19.66 -20.81 11.83
N HIS A 292 18.76 -21.74 11.49
CA HIS A 292 17.93 -21.64 10.29
C HIS A 292 16.68 -20.75 10.50
N ASN A 293 16.47 -20.21 11.71
CA ASN A 293 15.38 -19.27 11.98
C ASN A 293 15.61 -17.96 11.23
N GLU A 294 14.70 -17.60 10.33
CA GLU A 294 14.84 -16.38 9.54
C GLU A 294 14.74 -15.12 10.42
N MET A 295 13.99 -15.17 11.52
CA MET A 295 13.84 -14.05 12.45
C MET A 295 15.19 -13.61 13.01
N LEU A 296 16.04 -14.57 13.37
CA LEU A 296 17.40 -14.29 13.86
C LEU A 296 18.19 -13.48 12.83
N TRP A 297 18.20 -13.94 11.58
CA TRP A 297 18.96 -13.30 10.52
C TRP A 297 18.41 -11.93 10.10
N TYR A 298 17.11 -11.70 10.22
CA TYR A 298 16.56 -10.36 9.98
C TYR A 298 17.05 -9.33 11.00
N TRP A 299 17.11 -9.69 12.28
CA TRP A 299 17.65 -8.81 13.32
C TRP A 299 19.15 -8.61 13.15
N VAL A 300 19.90 -9.68 12.88
CA VAL A 300 21.34 -9.59 12.62
C VAL A 300 21.60 -8.70 11.41
N ALA A 301 20.91 -8.91 10.27
CA ALA A 301 21.11 -8.12 9.07
C ALA A 301 20.77 -6.63 9.29
N SER A 302 19.67 -6.32 9.98
CA SER A 302 19.26 -4.94 10.26
C SER A 302 20.26 -4.25 11.21
N SER A 303 20.75 -4.97 12.21
CA SER A 303 21.75 -4.48 13.16
C SER A 303 23.11 -4.25 12.50
N CYS A 304 23.55 -5.20 11.65
CA CYS A 304 24.78 -5.06 10.89
C CYS A 304 24.70 -3.90 9.89
N LEU A 305 23.56 -3.71 9.22
CA LEU A 305 23.36 -2.57 8.32
C LEU A 305 23.41 -1.25 9.09
N CYS A 306 22.70 -1.14 10.21
CA CYS A 306 22.74 0.05 11.07
C CYS A 306 24.17 0.34 11.57
N ALA A 307 24.90 -0.69 12.02
CA ALA A 307 26.28 -0.57 12.47
C ALA A 307 27.23 -0.14 11.34
N LEU A 308 27.08 -0.72 10.14
CA LEU A 308 27.87 -0.35 8.96
C LEU A 308 27.63 1.11 8.57
N LEU A 309 26.37 1.54 8.46
CA LEU A 309 26.03 2.92 8.14
C LEU A 309 26.53 3.88 9.23
N THR A 310 26.44 3.49 10.50
CA THR A 310 26.96 4.28 11.62
C THR A 310 28.47 4.45 11.54
N ALA A 311 29.21 3.37 11.22
CA ALA A 311 30.65 3.43 11.04
C ALA A 311 31.08 4.30 9.85
N MET A 312 30.25 4.34 8.78
CA MET A 312 30.53 5.13 7.58
C MET A 312 30.19 6.62 7.73
N PHE A 313 29.08 6.95 8.39
CA PHE A 313 28.50 8.30 8.37
C PHE A 313 28.49 9.01 9.72
N GLY A 314 28.57 8.27 10.83
CA GLY A 314 28.59 8.85 12.18
C GLY A 314 27.40 8.45 13.07
N PRO A 315 27.45 8.81 14.36
CA PRO A 315 26.57 8.28 15.41
C PRO A 315 25.10 8.69 15.28
N LEU A 316 24.78 9.84 14.64
CA LEU A 316 23.39 10.26 14.43
C LEU A 316 22.64 9.35 13.44
N THR A 317 23.37 8.45 12.77
CA THR A 317 22.79 7.36 11.98
C THR A 317 21.89 6.45 12.82
N VAL A 318 22.27 6.14 14.06
CA VAL A 318 21.49 5.24 14.92
C VAL A 318 20.08 5.77 15.21
N PRO A 319 19.90 7.00 15.74
CA PRO A 319 18.56 7.53 15.96
C PRO A 319 17.79 7.75 14.65
N LEU A 320 18.46 8.09 13.54
CA LEU A 320 17.81 8.16 12.23
C LEU A 320 17.27 6.80 11.80
N PHE A 321 18.11 5.76 11.83
CA PHE A 321 17.77 4.40 11.40
C PHE A 321 16.65 3.81 12.25
N VAL A 322 16.71 3.99 13.59
CA VAL A 322 15.64 3.55 14.50
C VAL A 322 14.37 4.36 14.27
N GLY A 323 14.46 5.69 14.18
CA GLY A 323 13.30 6.57 14.01
C GLY A 323 12.55 6.29 12.71
N GLN A 324 13.26 6.18 11.59
CA GLN A 324 12.63 5.90 10.30
C GLN A 324 12.04 4.49 10.24
N SER A 325 12.67 3.50 10.90
CA SER A 325 12.11 2.16 11.04
C SER A 325 10.79 2.19 11.81
N LEU A 326 10.74 2.84 12.97
CA LEU A 326 9.52 2.93 13.79
C LEU A 326 8.38 3.65 13.05
N ILE A 327 8.68 4.75 12.35
CA ILE A 327 7.69 5.49 11.57
C ILE A 327 7.27 4.68 10.33
N GLY A 328 8.18 3.94 9.70
CA GLY A 328 7.86 3.04 8.60
C GLY A 328 6.93 1.90 9.01
N ILE A 329 7.18 1.29 10.17
CA ILE A 329 6.29 0.30 10.79
C ILE A 329 4.93 0.92 11.06
N PHE A 330 4.90 2.12 11.63
CA PHE A 330 3.67 2.85 11.87
C PHE A 330 2.87 3.07 10.57
N PHE A 331 3.51 3.51 9.49
CA PHE A 331 2.83 3.71 8.21
C PHE A 331 2.27 2.41 7.65
N PHE A 332 3.05 1.32 7.70
CA PHE A 332 2.59 0.03 7.23
C PHE A 332 1.41 -0.50 8.03
N GLU A 333 1.48 -0.45 9.35
CA GLU A 333 0.39 -0.95 10.19
C GLU A 333 -0.85 -0.05 10.13
N SER A 334 -0.67 1.24 9.79
CA SER A 334 -1.79 2.11 9.44
C SER A 334 -2.51 1.62 8.17
N VAL A 335 -1.79 1.08 7.19
CA VAL A 335 -2.38 0.46 5.98
C VAL A 335 -3.16 -0.79 6.36
N ASN A 336 -2.58 -1.73 7.12
CA ASN A 336 -3.29 -2.93 7.59
C ASN A 336 -4.58 -2.57 8.37
N TYR A 337 -4.50 -1.54 9.21
CA TYR A 337 -5.67 -1.07 9.97
C TYR A 337 -6.82 -0.64 9.06
N VAL A 338 -6.55 0.22 8.06
CA VAL A 338 -7.60 0.74 7.18
C VAL A 338 -8.12 -0.33 6.22
N GLU A 339 -7.25 -1.23 5.76
CA GLU A 339 -7.57 -2.32 4.83
C GLU A 339 -8.48 -3.40 5.44
N HIS A 340 -8.37 -3.64 6.75
CA HIS A 340 -9.05 -4.75 7.41
C HIS A 340 -10.08 -4.33 8.46
N TYR A 341 -10.38 -3.03 8.56
CA TYR A 341 -11.26 -2.50 9.60
C TYR A 341 -12.67 -3.12 9.62
N GLY A 342 -12.99 -3.82 10.71
CA GLY A 342 -14.33 -4.31 11.04
C GLY A 342 -14.82 -5.49 10.20
N LEU A 343 -13.98 -6.02 9.30
CA LEU A 343 -14.31 -7.15 8.42
C LEU A 343 -14.02 -8.47 9.13
N GLU A 344 -14.93 -9.44 8.98
CA GLU A 344 -14.79 -10.76 9.60
C GLU A 344 -15.20 -11.89 8.65
N ARG A 345 -14.38 -12.94 8.60
CA ARG A 345 -14.74 -14.22 7.98
C ARG A 345 -15.66 -15.04 8.87
N LYS A 346 -16.60 -15.73 8.23
CA LYS A 346 -17.56 -16.64 8.86
C LYS A 346 -16.81 -17.86 9.37
N ARG A 347 -17.29 -18.37 10.50
CA ARG A 347 -17.00 -19.73 10.97
C ARG A 347 -18.25 -20.56 10.90
N ASP A 348 -18.12 -21.80 10.46
CA ASP A 348 -19.19 -22.78 10.60
C ASP A 348 -19.28 -23.30 12.05
N GLU A 349 -20.27 -24.14 12.32
CA GLU A 349 -20.52 -24.74 13.63
C GLU A 349 -19.35 -25.61 14.13
N GLN A 350 -18.49 -26.05 13.20
CA GLN A 350 -17.30 -26.86 13.48
C GLN A 350 -16.05 -25.99 13.68
N GLY A 351 -16.20 -24.65 13.65
CA GLY A 351 -15.13 -23.69 13.85
C GLY A 351 -14.25 -23.46 12.62
N LYS A 352 -14.55 -24.07 11.47
CA LYS A 352 -13.78 -23.86 10.23
C LYS A 352 -14.12 -22.50 9.64
N THR A 353 -13.07 -21.74 9.35
CA THR A 353 -13.18 -20.41 8.76
C THR A 353 -13.37 -20.51 7.24
N GLU A 354 -14.23 -19.66 6.68
CA GLU A 354 -14.42 -19.59 5.22
C GLU A 354 -13.15 -19.16 4.46
N PRO A 355 -13.03 -19.48 3.16
CA PRO A 355 -11.92 -19.00 2.34
C PRO A 355 -11.86 -17.47 2.27
N VAL A 356 -10.67 -16.92 2.04
CA VAL A 356 -10.50 -15.48 1.84
C VAL A 356 -11.15 -15.08 0.51
N GLY A 357 -12.18 -14.24 0.60
CA GLY A 357 -12.87 -13.57 -0.50
C GLY A 357 -12.59 -12.07 -0.59
N PHE A 358 -13.06 -11.44 -1.66
CA PHE A 358 -12.91 -10.01 -1.96
C PHE A 358 -13.52 -9.09 -0.90
N GLU A 359 -14.53 -9.59 -0.19
CA GLU A 359 -15.28 -8.90 0.86
C GLU A 359 -14.52 -8.76 2.19
N HIS A 360 -13.36 -9.41 2.32
CA HIS A 360 -12.53 -9.41 3.55
C HIS A 360 -11.41 -8.37 3.54
N SER A 361 -11.45 -7.43 2.59
CA SER A 361 -10.50 -6.31 2.52
C SER A 361 -11.17 -5.09 1.89
N TRP A 362 -10.87 -3.91 2.41
CA TRP A 362 -11.30 -2.64 1.83
C TRP A 362 -10.38 -2.25 0.67
N ASP A 363 -10.98 -1.82 -0.44
CA ASP A 363 -10.30 -1.37 -1.66
C ASP A 363 -10.40 0.15 -1.83
N ALA A 364 -9.45 0.73 -2.57
CA ALA A 364 -9.47 2.11 -3.02
C ALA A 364 -8.98 2.25 -4.49
N PRO A 365 -9.82 2.75 -5.43
CA PRO A 365 -9.45 2.83 -6.85
C PRO A 365 -8.70 4.14 -7.22
N HIS A 366 -8.20 4.89 -6.23
CA HIS A 366 -7.56 6.19 -6.44
C HIS A 366 -6.34 6.10 -7.35
N ARG A 367 -6.41 6.78 -8.50
CA ARG A 367 -5.54 6.51 -9.65
C ARG A 367 -4.09 6.89 -9.36
N LEU A 368 -3.86 8.07 -8.79
CA LEU A 368 -2.50 8.58 -8.57
C LEU A 368 -1.84 7.82 -7.41
N THR A 369 -2.54 7.63 -6.29
CA THR A 369 -2.02 6.79 -5.19
C THR A 369 -1.71 5.37 -5.66
N ASN A 370 -2.50 4.79 -6.57
CA ASN A 370 -2.21 3.46 -7.13
C ASN A 370 -0.96 3.41 -8.03
N MET A 371 -0.56 4.51 -8.65
CA MET A 371 0.71 4.58 -9.39
C MET A 371 1.91 4.60 -8.43
N VAL A 372 1.79 5.30 -7.29
CA VAL A 372 2.84 5.38 -6.27
C VAL A 372 2.94 4.09 -5.44
N LEU A 373 1.80 3.53 -5.03
CA LEU A 373 1.70 2.35 -4.17
C LEU A 373 1.59 1.04 -4.95
N PHE A 374 1.94 1.03 -6.25
CA PHE A 374 1.93 -0.19 -7.06
C PHE A 374 0.61 -0.96 -6.94
N LYS A 375 -0.51 -0.26 -7.08
CA LYS A 375 -1.87 -0.81 -7.03
C LYS A 375 -2.21 -1.62 -5.77
N LEU A 376 -1.47 -1.45 -4.67
CA LEU A 376 -1.76 -2.15 -3.41
C LEU A 376 -3.22 -1.92 -2.97
N GLN A 377 -3.80 -0.76 -3.28
CA GLN A 377 -5.19 -0.44 -2.92
C GLN A 377 -6.26 -1.33 -3.58
N ARG A 378 -5.89 -2.20 -4.52
CA ARG A 378 -6.73 -3.28 -5.05
C ARG A 378 -6.54 -4.54 -4.19
N HIS A 379 -6.72 -4.38 -2.88
CA HIS A 379 -6.28 -5.32 -1.86
C HIS A 379 -7.13 -6.58 -1.79
N GLY A 380 -8.42 -6.49 -2.10
CA GLY A 380 -9.30 -7.65 -2.20
C GLY A 380 -8.82 -8.66 -3.25
N ASP A 381 -8.38 -8.18 -4.42
CA ASP A 381 -7.79 -9.07 -5.44
C ASP A 381 -6.40 -9.57 -5.02
N HIS A 382 -5.64 -8.75 -4.27
CA HIS A 382 -4.37 -9.17 -3.70
C HIS A 382 -4.55 -10.34 -2.72
N HIS A 383 -5.48 -10.25 -1.78
CA HIS A 383 -5.76 -11.33 -0.82
C HIS A 383 -6.27 -12.61 -1.47
N VAL A 384 -7.13 -12.48 -2.50
CA VAL A 384 -7.62 -13.65 -3.25
C VAL A 384 -6.54 -14.23 -4.16
N ASN A 385 -5.61 -13.41 -4.67
CA ASN A 385 -4.60 -13.79 -5.66
C ASN A 385 -3.22 -13.20 -5.33
N SER A 386 -2.64 -13.50 -4.16
CA SER A 386 -1.43 -12.80 -3.65
C SER A 386 -0.20 -12.87 -4.56
N THR A 387 -0.09 -13.95 -5.35
CA THR A 387 0.99 -14.12 -6.34
C THR A 387 0.81 -13.30 -7.62
N ARG A 388 -0.36 -12.70 -7.84
CA ARG A 388 -0.64 -11.78 -8.95
C ARG A 388 0.28 -10.58 -8.85
N ARG A 389 0.72 -10.08 -10.01
CA ARG A 389 1.60 -8.91 -10.05
C ARG A 389 0.76 -7.64 -10.04
N TYR A 390 1.31 -6.57 -9.48
CA TYR A 390 0.60 -5.30 -9.32
C TYR A 390 -0.06 -4.77 -10.61
N GLN A 391 0.60 -4.89 -11.77
CA GLN A 391 0.05 -4.40 -13.04
C GLN A 391 -1.18 -5.18 -13.53
N THR A 392 -1.42 -6.34 -12.92
CA THR A 392 -2.54 -7.23 -13.24
C THR A 392 -3.61 -7.27 -12.15
N LEU A 393 -3.44 -6.56 -11.03
CA LEU A 393 -4.45 -6.44 -9.97
C LEU A 393 -5.72 -5.79 -10.51
N ARG A 394 -6.87 -6.32 -10.10
CA ARG A 394 -8.20 -5.90 -10.56
C ARG A 394 -8.91 -5.07 -9.50
N ALA A 395 -9.62 -4.04 -9.95
CA ALA A 395 -10.59 -3.36 -9.10
C ALA A 395 -11.92 -4.11 -9.21
N GLU A 396 -12.50 -4.55 -8.10
CA GLU A 396 -13.80 -5.25 -8.11
C GLU A 396 -14.82 -4.53 -7.22
N PRO A 397 -15.29 -3.31 -7.57
CA PRO A 397 -16.14 -2.49 -6.69
C PRO A 397 -17.48 -3.12 -6.30
N SER A 398 -17.93 -4.13 -7.05
CA SER A 398 -19.15 -4.89 -6.75
C SER A 398 -18.93 -5.99 -5.71
N ARG A 399 -17.68 -6.40 -5.47
CA ARG A 399 -17.31 -7.53 -4.59
C ARG A 399 -16.51 -7.07 -3.37
N SER A 400 -15.56 -6.15 -3.57
CA SER A 400 -14.75 -5.60 -2.49
C SER A 400 -15.41 -4.33 -1.91
N PRO A 401 -15.53 -4.22 -0.58
CA PRO A 401 -15.97 -2.98 0.04
C PRO A 401 -14.98 -1.85 -0.27
N GLN A 402 -15.46 -0.61 -0.43
CA GLN A 402 -14.60 0.51 -0.85
C GLN A 402 -14.41 1.53 0.26
N LEU A 403 -13.16 1.96 0.45
CA LEU A 403 -12.78 3.07 1.31
C LEU A 403 -13.39 4.39 0.79
N PRO A 404 -13.63 5.37 1.69
CA PRO A 404 -14.09 6.70 1.31
C PRO A 404 -13.01 7.56 0.63
N LEU A 405 -11.73 7.28 0.88
CA LEU A 405 -10.57 8.01 0.38
C LEU A 405 -9.46 7.02 -0.01
N GLY A 406 -8.41 7.51 -0.67
CA GLY A 406 -7.18 6.75 -0.86
C GLY A 406 -6.50 6.48 0.48
N TYR A 407 -5.56 5.52 0.50
CA TYR A 407 -4.91 5.09 1.74
C TYR A 407 -4.36 6.24 2.59
N PRO A 408 -3.61 7.23 2.07
CA PRO A 408 -3.09 8.31 2.92
C PRO A 408 -4.20 9.14 3.58
N GLY A 409 -5.30 9.40 2.87
CA GLY A 409 -6.46 10.11 3.41
C GLY A 409 -7.18 9.31 4.49
N CYS A 410 -7.36 8.00 4.28
CA CYS A 410 -7.93 7.10 5.28
C CYS A 410 -7.04 6.95 6.52
N ILE A 411 -5.72 6.91 6.35
CA ILE A 411 -4.77 6.89 7.46
C ILE A 411 -4.92 8.17 8.30
N LEU A 412 -4.96 9.36 7.67
CA LEU A 412 -5.20 10.60 8.42
C LEU A 412 -6.50 10.55 9.23
N LEU A 413 -7.59 10.02 8.65
CA LEU A 413 -8.85 9.84 9.39
C LEU A 413 -8.71 8.85 10.55
N ALA A 414 -8.01 7.73 10.34
CA ALA A 414 -7.77 6.69 11.35
C ALA A 414 -7.01 7.20 12.58
N LEU A 415 -6.13 8.19 12.38
CA LEU A 415 -5.44 8.87 13.48
C LEU A 415 -6.37 9.69 14.40
N PHE A 416 -7.61 9.93 13.98
CA PHE A 416 -8.65 10.55 14.81
C PHE A 416 -9.82 9.57 15.00
N PRO A 417 -9.76 8.64 15.98
CA PRO A 417 -10.73 7.55 16.12
C PRO A 417 -12.21 7.96 16.09
N PRO A 418 -12.64 9.08 16.71
CA PRO A 418 -14.04 9.53 16.59
C PRO A 418 -14.46 9.81 15.15
N LEU A 419 -13.59 10.43 14.33
CA LEU A 419 -13.86 10.72 12.92
C LEU A 419 -13.85 9.44 12.09
N TRP A 420 -12.83 8.59 12.28
CA TRP A 420 -12.75 7.29 11.62
C TRP A 420 -14.02 6.47 11.85
N ARG A 421 -14.43 6.31 13.12
CA ARG A 421 -15.62 5.54 13.49
C ARG A 421 -16.92 6.15 12.99
N ALA A 422 -17.03 7.48 12.99
CA ALA A 422 -18.21 8.17 12.44
C ALA A 422 -18.44 7.87 10.95
N VAL A 423 -17.38 7.55 10.21
CA VAL A 423 -17.43 7.20 8.79
C VAL A 423 -17.48 5.68 8.59
N MET A 424 -16.55 4.94 9.20
CA MET A 424 -16.31 3.54 8.89
C MET A 424 -17.24 2.58 9.63
N ASP A 425 -17.66 2.87 10.86
CA ASP A 425 -18.60 1.98 11.59
C ASP A 425 -19.91 1.85 10.77
N LYS A 426 -20.41 2.96 10.22
CA LYS A 426 -21.60 2.98 9.36
C LYS A 426 -21.43 2.15 8.09
N ARG A 427 -20.24 2.21 7.47
CA ARG A 427 -19.92 1.46 6.25
C ARG A 427 -19.82 -0.03 6.53
N VAL A 428 -19.19 -0.42 7.63
CA VAL A 428 -19.13 -1.83 8.08
C VAL A 428 -20.55 -2.34 8.33
N LEU A 429 -21.37 -1.63 9.11
CA LEU A 429 -22.74 -2.08 9.43
C LEU A 429 -23.60 -2.23 8.17
N LYS A 430 -23.49 -1.29 7.22
CA LYS A 430 -24.16 -1.38 5.92
C LYS A 430 -23.71 -2.60 5.11
N LEU A 431 -22.42 -2.93 5.13
CA LEU A 431 -21.88 -4.12 4.48
C LEU A 431 -22.45 -5.40 5.12
N ARG A 432 -22.46 -5.45 6.47
CA ARG A 432 -22.97 -6.59 7.25
C ARG A 432 -24.45 -6.87 6.95
N SER A 433 -25.29 -5.83 6.96
CA SER A 433 -26.73 -5.97 6.70
C SER A 433 -27.04 -6.37 5.26
N LYS A 434 -26.28 -5.83 4.28
CA LYS A 434 -26.48 -6.12 2.86
C LYS A 434 -26.01 -7.52 2.46
N ASN A 435 -24.81 -7.91 2.87
CA ASN A 435 -24.17 -9.14 2.36
C ASN A 435 -24.45 -10.36 3.25
N HIS A 436 -24.76 -10.16 4.54
CA HIS A 436 -24.93 -11.25 5.50
C HIS A 436 -26.08 -10.97 6.50
N PRO A 437 -27.33 -10.82 6.02
CA PRO A 437 -28.46 -10.56 6.90
C PRO A 437 -28.63 -11.70 7.92
N GLY A 438 -28.78 -11.34 9.20
CA GLY A 438 -28.98 -12.31 10.30
C GLY A 438 -27.73 -13.06 10.76
N ARG A 439 -26.55 -12.76 10.21
CA ARG A 439 -25.26 -13.34 10.67
C ARG A 439 -24.85 -12.72 12.01
N ALA A 440 -24.46 -13.57 12.96
CA ALA A 440 -23.77 -13.14 14.18
C ALA A 440 -22.31 -12.74 13.89
N TRP A 441 -21.85 -11.66 14.53
CA TRP A 441 -20.50 -11.12 14.41
C TRP A 441 -19.77 -11.24 15.74
N ARG A 442 -18.45 -11.46 15.69
CA ARG A 442 -17.63 -11.60 16.90
C ARG A 442 -17.38 -10.25 17.57
N HIS A 443 -17.24 -9.19 16.76
CA HIS A 443 -17.02 -7.84 17.25
C HIS A 443 -18.12 -6.88 16.78
N GLY A 444 -18.58 -6.03 17.68
CA GLY A 444 -19.61 -5.02 17.39
C GLY A 444 -21.05 -5.53 17.51
N PRO A 445 -22.03 -4.64 17.26
CA PRO A 445 -23.44 -5.00 17.34
C PRO A 445 -23.86 -5.91 16.17
N PRO A 446 -24.94 -6.68 16.34
CA PRO A 446 -25.60 -7.35 15.21
C PRO A 446 -26.08 -6.32 14.17
N PRO A 447 -26.15 -6.71 12.88
CA PRO A 447 -26.51 -5.82 11.78
C PRO A 447 -27.96 -5.33 11.82
#